data_AF-A0AAV5UV24-F1
#
_entry.id   AF-A0AAV5UV24-F1
#
_cell.length_a   1.000
_cell.length_b   1.000
_cell.length_c   1.000
_cell.angle_alpha   90.00
_cell.angle_beta   90.00
_cell.angle_gamma   90.00
#
_symmetry.space_group_name_H-M   'P 1'
#
loop_
_entity.id
_entity.type
_entity.pdbx_description
1 polymer ?
#
loop_
_entity_poly.entity_id
_entity_poly.type
_entity_poly.pdbx_seq_one_letter_code
_entity_poly.pdbx_strand_id
1 'polypeptide(L)'
;ADFRESRGETELAVGILERANQIHCKQSANVAINLASLLELQDQYEAALGILTSFDSHTVGNLMIYNRYIAILKRREIKYPRMERNEGKSVGEAYESLIRDGLLPYSSNRVTNAKRITENTRRSISSYYSMHYARYLRKVKGRTKVAMKVMKTAIVADPSNEGLYHALIDLHYDSIPLDIESIKDAFEQCINGSKTPLSLKVRISQWRIELFEEIGSDPKDIRQFTSIHKELLMKKKEKDFEPIETNEVKEEV
;
A
#
# COMPACT_ATOMS: atom_id res chain seq x y z
N ALA A 1 5.98 14.95 -37.82
CA ALA A 1 6.49 15.45 -36.53
C ALA A 1 5.96 14.49 -35.47
N ASP A 2 6.72 13.66 -34.75
CA ASP A 2 8.15 13.71 -34.42
C ASP A 2 8.73 12.31 -34.24
N PHE A 3 9.64 11.93 -35.12
CA PHE A 3 10.41 10.69 -35.00
C PHE A 3 11.90 10.90 -35.31
N ARG A 4 12.36 12.16 -35.45
CA ARG A 4 13.66 12.47 -36.07
C ARG A 4 14.56 13.50 -35.35
N GLU A 5 14.22 14.01 -34.17
CA GLU A 5 15.16 14.80 -33.32
C GLU A 5 15.61 14.07 -32.03
N SER A 6 14.99 12.94 -31.68
CA SER A 6 14.91 12.50 -30.28
C SER A 6 16.07 11.69 -29.70
N ARG A 7 17.06 11.21 -30.48
CA ARG A 7 18.19 10.43 -29.89
C ARG A 7 19.30 11.31 -29.33
N GLY A 8 19.72 12.34 -30.06
CA GLY A 8 20.72 13.28 -29.57
C GLY A 8 20.23 14.10 -28.38
N GLU A 9 18.97 14.57 -28.44
CA GLU A 9 18.38 15.36 -27.35
C GLU A 9 18.12 14.53 -26.09
N THR A 10 17.73 13.25 -26.22
CA THR A 10 17.54 12.39 -25.04
C THR A 10 18.86 12.00 -24.39
N GLU A 11 19.90 11.72 -25.17
CA GLU A 11 21.26 11.47 -24.64
C GLU A 11 21.83 12.71 -23.94
N LEU A 12 21.64 13.90 -24.53
CA LEU A 12 22.01 15.17 -23.89
C LEU A 12 21.21 15.41 -22.60
N ALA A 13 19.90 15.14 -22.61
CA ALA A 13 19.04 15.28 -21.44
C ALA A 13 19.43 14.30 -20.32
N VAL A 14 19.79 13.05 -20.66
CA VAL A 14 20.37 12.09 -19.71
C VAL A 14 21.64 12.66 -19.11
N GLY A 15 22.60 13.13 -19.92
CA GLY A 15 23.84 13.70 -19.42
C GLY A 15 23.65 14.93 -18.52
N ILE A 16 22.67 15.79 -18.82
CA ILE A 16 22.31 16.92 -17.95
C ILE A 16 21.73 16.43 -16.63
N LEU A 17 20.77 15.50 -16.67
CA LEU A 17 20.12 14.98 -15.47
C LEU A 17 21.07 14.12 -14.63
N GLU A 18 22.01 13.39 -15.23
CA GLU A 18 23.06 12.67 -14.51
C GLU A 18 23.95 13.64 -13.74
N ARG A 19 24.43 14.72 -14.39
CA ARG A 19 25.20 15.77 -13.70
C ARG A 19 24.39 16.43 -12.59
N ALA A 20 23.12 16.75 -12.85
CA ALA A 20 22.22 17.30 -11.84
C ALA A 20 22.04 16.34 -10.66
N ASN A 21 21.82 15.05 -10.93
CA ASN A 21 21.66 14.00 -9.92
C ASN A 21 22.97 13.72 -9.16
N GLN A 22 24.13 13.92 -9.76
CA GLN A 22 25.44 13.63 -9.15
C GLN A 22 26.07 14.82 -8.43
N ILE A 23 25.69 16.06 -8.74
CA ILE A 23 26.41 17.25 -8.24
C ILE A 23 25.46 18.16 -7.47
N HIS A 24 24.38 18.60 -8.09
CA HIS A 24 23.58 19.73 -7.59
C HIS A 24 22.32 19.33 -6.83
N CYS A 25 21.68 18.21 -7.22
CA CYS A 25 20.33 17.85 -6.80
C CYS A 25 20.21 16.36 -6.42
N LYS A 26 21.22 15.80 -5.73
CA LYS A 26 21.32 14.37 -5.35
C LYS A 26 20.10 13.79 -4.64
N GLN A 27 19.34 14.63 -3.94
CA GLN A 27 18.17 14.25 -3.15
C GLN A 27 16.85 14.73 -3.76
N SER A 28 16.88 15.24 -5.00
CA SER A 28 15.66 15.61 -5.72
C SER A 28 14.99 14.38 -6.32
N ALA A 29 13.86 13.98 -5.73
CA ALA A 29 13.08 12.85 -6.24
C ALA A 29 12.65 13.05 -7.70
N ASN A 30 12.31 14.29 -8.08
CA ASN A 30 11.91 14.63 -9.44
C ASN A 30 13.04 14.39 -10.45
N VAL A 31 14.27 14.77 -10.11
CA VAL A 31 15.45 14.54 -10.97
C VAL A 31 15.69 13.04 -11.13
N ALA A 32 15.67 12.28 -10.02
CA ALA A 32 15.85 10.83 -10.07
C ALA A 32 14.76 10.11 -10.90
N ILE A 33 13.49 10.51 -10.74
CA ILE A 33 12.36 9.94 -11.48
C ILE A 33 12.46 10.25 -12.98
N ASN A 34 12.78 11.49 -13.34
CA ASN A 34 12.92 11.90 -14.74
C ASN A 34 14.10 11.21 -15.40
N LEU A 35 15.25 11.13 -14.71
CA LEU A 35 16.42 10.39 -15.19
C LEU A 35 16.08 8.90 -15.42
N ALA A 36 15.45 8.26 -14.44
CA ALA A 36 15.00 6.87 -14.57
C ALA A 36 13.95 6.69 -15.69
N SER A 37 13.23 7.75 -16.07
CA SER A 37 12.30 7.72 -17.20
C SER A 37 12.99 7.76 -18.55
N LEU A 38 13.99 8.62 -18.71
CA LEU A 38 14.80 8.65 -19.92
C LEU A 38 15.57 7.35 -20.12
N LEU A 39 16.16 6.81 -19.06
CA LEU A 39 16.88 5.53 -19.11
C LEU A 39 15.93 4.37 -19.48
N GLU A 40 14.71 4.36 -18.95
CA GLU A 40 13.68 3.37 -19.35
C GLU A 40 13.33 3.48 -20.84
N LEU A 41 13.17 4.70 -21.37
CA LEU A 41 12.91 4.92 -22.81
C LEU A 41 14.04 4.40 -23.70
N GLN A 42 15.27 4.37 -23.18
CA GLN A 42 16.45 3.83 -23.84
C GLN A 42 16.65 2.31 -23.59
N ASP A 43 15.65 1.62 -23.05
CA ASP A 43 15.72 0.19 -22.67
C ASP A 43 16.79 -0.13 -21.59
N GLN A 44 17.31 0.88 -20.89
CA GLN A 44 18.31 0.74 -19.84
C GLN A 44 17.65 0.56 -18.45
N TYR A 45 16.84 -0.48 -18.31
CA TYR A 45 16.09 -0.76 -17.08
C TYR A 45 16.98 -0.88 -15.84
N GLU A 46 18.11 -1.57 -15.96
CA GLU A 46 18.99 -1.81 -14.81
C GLU A 46 19.61 -0.52 -14.27
N ALA A 47 20.01 0.39 -15.17
CA ALA A 47 20.49 1.71 -14.79
C ALA A 47 19.36 2.52 -14.13
N ALA A 48 18.16 2.52 -14.73
CA ALA A 48 17.00 3.23 -14.20
C ALA A 48 16.63 2.76 -12.77
N LEU A 49 16.58 1.45 -12.53
CA LEU A 49 16.32 0.86 -11.22
C LEU A 49 17.44 1.18 -10.23
N GLY A 50 18.71 1.15 -10.68
CA GLY A 50 19.87 1.49 -9.88
C GLY A 50 19.83 2.93 -9.36
N ILE A 51 19.41 3.90 -10.18
CA ILE A 51 19.22 5.30 -9.75
C ILE A 51 18.19 5.39 -8.62
N LEU A 52 17.06 4.70 -8.73
CA LEU A 52 15.99 4.75 -7.74
C LEU A 52 16.37 4.04 -6.43
N THR A 53 17.04 2.88 -6.51
CA THR A 53 17.58 2.18 -5.32
C THR A 53 18.66 3.03 -4.62
N SER A 54 19.54 3.69 -5.40
CA SER A 54 20.52 4.62 -4.85
C SER A 54 19.86 5.83 -4.19
N PHE A 55 18.77 6.35 -4.75
CA PHE A 55 18.03 7.43 -4.12
C PHE A 55 17.45 6.99 -2.77
N ASP A 56 16.77 5.85 -2.75
CA ASP A 56 16.12 5.30 -1.57
C ASP A 56 17.11 5.02 -0.43
N SER A 57 18.34 4.57 -0.72
CA SER A 57 19.35 4.38 0.33
C SER A 57 19.75 5.66 1.05
N HIS A 58 19.53 6.84 0.44
CA HIS A 58 19.85 8.14 1.04
C HIS A 58 18.65 8.84 1.65
N THR A 59 17.47 8.68 1.04
CA THR A 59 16.21 9.35 1.39
C THR A 59 15.08 8.33 1.36
N VAL A 60 14.94 7.61 2.47
CA VAL A 60 13.97 6.52 2.63
C VAL A 60 12.52 7.02 2.69
N GLY A 61 11.58 6.15 2.36
CA GLY A 61 10.14 6.40 2.56
C GLY A 61 9.49 7.26 1.48
N ASN A 62 10.18 7.49 0.36
CA ASN A 62 9.64 8.28 -0.74
C ASN A 62 8.73 7.44 -1.66
N LEU A 63 7.41 7.56 -1.47
CA LEU A 63 6.41 6.80 -2.24
C LEU A 63 6.48 7.04 -3.75
N MET A 64 6.91 8.21 -4.21
CA MET A 64 7.03 8.48 -5.65
C MET A 64 8.15 7.63 -6.28
N ILE A 65 9.26 7.49 -5.58
CA ILE A 65 10.40 6.64 -6.00
C ILE A 65 9.96 5.17 -6.06
N TYR A 66 9.26 4.71 -5.03
CA TYR A 66 8.76 3.34 -4.96
C TYR A 66 7.75 3.02 -6.07
N ASN A 67 6.77 3.91 -6.28
CA ASN A 67 5.79 3.76 -7.34
C ASN A 67 6.44 3.76 -8.72
N ARG A 68 7.45 4.62 -8.92
CA ARG A 68 8.23 4.65 -10.16
C ARG A 68 8.99 3.35 -10.39
N TYR A 69 9.67 2.83 -9.37
CA TYR A 69 10.42 1.58 -9.42
C TYR A 69 9.52 0.41 -9.82
N ILE A 70 8.38 0.24 -9.14
CA ILE A 70 7.41 -0.82 -9.45
C ILE A 70 6.84 -0.66 -10.86
N ALA A 71 6.56 0.57 -11.30
CA ALA A 71 6.01 0.82 -12.63
C ALA A 71 6.98 0.42 -13.75
N ILE A 72 8.28 0.72 -13.58
CA ILE A 72 9.35 0.28 -14.49
C ILE A 72 9.39 -1.25 -14.54
N LEU A 73 9.37 -1.92 -13.38
CA LEU A 73 9.37 -3.37 -13.32
C LEU A 73 8.17 -4.01 -14.03
N LYS A 74 6.96 -3.49 -13.82
CA LYS A 74 5.75 -3.99 -14.50
C LYS A 74 5.84 -3.84 -16.01
N ARG A 75 6.32 -2.69 -16.51
CA ARG A 75 6.47 -2.47 -17.96
C ARG A 75 7.56 -3.35 -18.56
N ARG A 76 8.68 -3.54 -17.85
CA ARG A 76 9.74 -4.49 -18.23
C ARG A 76 9.18 -5.91 -18.31
N GLU A 77 8.42 -6.34 -17.32
CA GLU A 77 7.82 -7.67 -17.24
C GLU A 77 6.88 -7.93 -18.44
N ILE A 78 6.07 -6.94 -18.81
CA ILE A 78 5.20 -7.00 -19.99
C ILE A 78 6.02 -7.05 -21.29
N LYS A 79 7.07 -6.23 -21.40
CA LYS A 79 7.91 -6.16 -22.62
C LYS A 79 8.79 -7.40 -22.80
N TYR A 80 9.27 -7.99 -21.70
CA TYR A 80 10.19 -9.13 -21.69
C TYR A 80 9.72 -10.27 -20.76
N PRO A 81 8.60 -10.95 -21.08
CA PRO A 81 7.96 -11.93 -20.19
C PRO A 81 8.83 -13.16 -19.90
N ARG A 82 9.82 -13.45 -20.74
CA ARG A 82 10.75 -14.60 -20.56
C ARG A 82 11.98 -14.27 -19.70
N MET A 83 12.17 -13.01 -19.31
CA MET A 83 13.29 -12.57 -18.46
C MET A 83 12.98 -12.57 -16.96
N GLU A 84 11.79 -12.98 -16.54
CA GLU A 84 11.33 -12.99 -15.12
C GLU A 84 12.24 -13.78 -14.15
N ARG A 85 13.22 -14.56 -14.64
CA ARG A 85 13.99 -15.51 -13.81
C ARG A 85 15.37 -15.04 -13.35
N ASN A 86 15.81 -13.85 -13.72
CA ASN A 86 17.13 -13.37 -13.29
C ASN A 86 17.03 -12.39 -12.11
N GLU A 87 17.54 -12.85 -10.96
CA GLU A 87 18.12 -12.05 -9.87
C GLU A 87 17.27 -10.90 -9.28
N GLY A 88 16.30 -11.23 -8.42
CA GLY A 88 15.87 -10.33 -7.33
C GLY A 88 15.23 -9.00 -7.73
N LYS A 89 14.80 -8.88 -8.99
CA LYS A 89 14.21 -7.66 -9.60
C LYS A 89 12.83 -7.94 -10.17
N SER A 90 12.09 -8.88 -9.59
CA SER A 90 10.69 -9.11 -9.96
C SER A 90 9.76 -8.07 -9.31
N VAL A 91 8.59 -7.87 -9.90
CA VAL A 91 7.55 -7.00 -9.31
C VAL A 91 7.13 -7.51 -7.93
N GLY A 92 7.05 -8.83 -7.75
CA GLY A 92 6.67 -9.46 -6.48
C GLY A 92 7.67 -9.17 -5.36
N GLU A 93 8.96 -9.36 -5.62
CA GLU A 93 10.02 -9.07 -4.64
C GLU A 93 10.07 -7.59 -4.25
N ALA A 94 9.81 -6.69 -5.20
CA ALA A 94 9.73 -5.26 -4.91
C ALA A 94 8.58 -4.95 -3.93
N TYR A 95 7.39 -5.52 -4.17
CA TYR A 95 6.27 -5.40 -3.24
C TYR A 95 6.59 -6.01 -1.87
N GLU A 96 7.15 -7.21 -1.83
CA GLU A 96 7.47 -7.91 -0.58
C GLU A 96 8.53 -7.17 0.24
N SER A 97 9.56 -6.60 -0.42
CA SER A 97 10.55 -5.74 0.22
C SER A 97 9.92 -4.50 0.85
N LEU A 98 9.02 -3.82 0.13
CA LEU A 98 8.34 -2.64 0.65
C LEU A 98 7.37 -2.98 1.80
N ILE A 99 6.69 -4.12 1.73
CA ILE A 99 5.76 -4.57 2.77
C ILE A 99 6.51 -4.94 4.05
N ARG A 100 7.65 -5.63 3.93
CA ARG A 100 8.44 -6.12 5.06
C ARG A 100 9.31 -5.01 5.67
N ASP A 101 10.12 -4.37 4.82
CA ASP A 101 11.22 -3.51 5.25
C ASP A 101 10.89 -2.01 5.10
N GLY A 102 9.84 -1.66 4.33
CA GLY A 102 9.52 -0.28 4.01
C GLY A 102 10.49 0.37 3.01
N LEU A 103 11.29 -0.45 2.31
CA LEU A 103 12.41 -0.05 1.45
C LEU A 103 12.41 -0.85 0.14
N LEU A 104 13.04 -0.29 -0.90
CA LEU A 104 13.26 -1.01 -2.15
C LEU A 104 14.25 -2.17 -1.98
N PRO A 105 14.18 -3.20 -2.85
CA PRO A 105 15.18 -4.26 -2.89
C PRO A 105 16.59 -3.67 -3.00
N TYR A 106 17.54 -4.24 -2.26
CA TYR A 106 18.95 -3.81 -2.21
C TYR A 106 19.22 -2.41 -1.65
N SER A 107 18.19 -1.64 -1.24
CA SER A 107 18.39 -0.41 -0.46
C SER A 107 18.74 -0.74 0.98
N SER A 108 18.13 -1.78 1.55
CA SER A 108 18.28 -2.19 2.96
C SER A 108 19.74 -2.37 3.38
N ASN A 109 20.58 -2.97 2.54
CA ASN A 109 22.01 -3.20 2.80
C ASN A 109 22.84 -1.90 2.85
N ARG A 110 22.28 -0.77 2.40
CA ARG A 110 22.97 0.53 2.30
C ARG A 110 22.39 1.60 3.23
N VAL A 111 21.28 1.32 3.91
CA VAL A 111 20.68 2.27 4.86
C VAL A 111 21.43 2.20 6.19
N THR A 112 21.90 3.36 6.67
CA THR A 112 22.51 3.48 8.01
C THR A 112 21.43 3.57 9.10
N ASN A 113 21.75 3.14 10.33
CA ASN A 113 20.80 3.13 11.46
C ASN A 113 20.13 4.50 11.73
N ALA A 114 20.85 5.61 11.51
CA ALA A 114 20.35 6.97 11.69
C ALA A 114 19.27 7.40 10.67
N LYS A 115 19.13 6.67 9.55
CA LYS A 115 18.18 6.97 8.46
C LYS A 115 17.06 5.94 8.36
N ARG A 116 16.89 5.07 9.36
CA ARG A 116 15.81 4.08 9.33
C ARG A 116 14.47 4.77 9.38
N ILE A 117 13.55 4.26 8.57
CA ILE A 117 12.18 4.69 8.56
C ILE A 117 11.53 4.44 9.92
N THR A 118 10.70 5.39 10.39
CA THR A 118 9.97 5.21 11.65
C THR A 118 8.99 4.04 11.53
N GLU A 119 8.68 3.42 12.67
CA GLU A 119 7.76 2.28 12.69
C GLU A 119 6.36 2.66 12.16
N ASN A 120 5.87 3.86 12.46
CA ASN A 120 4.60 4.35 11.94
C ASN A 120 4.63 4.51 10.41
N THR A 121 5.69 5.12 9.86
CA THR A 121 5.80 5.27 8.39
C THR A 121 5.97 3.91 7.72
N ARG A 122 6.74 3.00 8.32
CA ARG A 122 6.89 1.62 7.82
C ARG A 122 5.55 0.89 7.80
N ARG A 123 4.74 1.01 8.86
CA ARG A 123 3.39 0.45 8.90
C ARG A 123 2.50 1.02 7.81
N SER A 124 2.49 2.35 7.63
CA SER A 124 1.72 3.00 6.57
C SER A 124 2.12 2.53 5.16
N ILE A 125 3.43 2.40 4.91
CA ILE A 125 3.97 1.86 3.65
C ILE A 125 3.56 0.40 3.48
N SER A 126 3.66 -0.41 4.53
CA SER A 126 3.28 -1.83 4.52
C SER A 126 1.81 -2.00 4.15
N SER A 127 0.91 -1.26 4.79
CA SER A 127 -0.52 -1.28 4.50
C SER A 127 -0.80 -0.80 3.07
N TYR A 128 -0.18 0.30 2.65
CA TYR A 128 -0.32 0.84 1.29
C TYR A 128 0.12 -0.18 0.23
N TYR A 129 1.35 -0.69 0.30
CA TYR A 129 1.86 -1.62 -0.70
C TYR A 129 1.21 -2.99 -0.62
N SER A 130 0.69 -3.41 0.53
CA SER A 130 -0.14 -4.62 0.62
C SER A 130 -1.36 -4.49 -0.28
N MET A 131 -2.14 -3.39 -0.16
CA MET A 131 -3.34 -3.18 -1.00
C MET A 131 -2.99 -3.17 -2.49
N HIS A 132 -1.92 -2.47 -2.86
CA HIS A 132 -1.46 -2.42 -4.24
C HIS A 132 -0.95 -3.78 -4.75
N TYR A 133 -0.29 -4.57 -3.90
CA TYR A 133 0.19 -5.89 -4.26
C TYR A 133 -0.98 -6.86 -4.44
N ALA A 134 -1.98 -6.84 -3.57
CA ALA A 134 -3.18 -7.66 -3.72
C ALA A 134 -3.93 -7.34 -5.03
N ARG A 135 -4.09 -6.06 -5.37
CA ARG A 135 -4.66 -5.65 -6.67
C ARG A 135 -3.84 -6.19 -7.85
N TYR A 136 -2.52 -6.09 -7.79
CA TYR A 136 -1.62 -6.63 -8.80
C TYR A 136 -1.75 -8.15 -8.94
N LEU A 137 -1.65 -8.88 -7.82
CA LEU A 137 -1.76 -10.34 -7.77
C LEU A 137 -3.08 -10.81 -8.37
N ARG A 138 -4.19 -10.13 -8.04
CA ARG A 138 -5.50 -10.50 -8.54
C ARG A 138 -5.72 -10.13 -10.00
N LYS A 139 -5.60 -8.84 -10.35
CA LYS A 139 -6.01 -8.33 -11.68
C LYS A 139 -4.97 -8.60 -12.77
N VAL A 140 -3.68 -8.71 -12.42
CA VAL A 140 -2.61 -8.93 -13.41
C VAL A 140 -2.12 -10.39 -13.40
N LYS A 141 -1.95 -10.99 -12.22
CA LYS A 141 -1.42 -12.37 -12.11
C LYS A 141 -2.50 -13.45 -11.96
N GLY A 142 -3.78 -13.09 -11.77
CA GLY A 142 -4.85 -14.06 -11.54
C GLY A 142 -4.75 -14.85 -10.22
N ARG A 143 -3.87 -14.44 -9.30
CA ARG A 143 -3.56 -15.15 -8.05
C ARG A 143 -4.44 -14.67 -6.88
N THR A 144 -5.75 -14.83 -7.01
CA THR A 144 -6.73 -14.32 -6.03
C THR A 144 -6.51 -14.85 -4.62
N LYS A 145 -6.23 -16.15 -4.45
CA LYS A 145 -5.97 -16.75 -3.13
C LYS A 145 -4.77 -16.12 -2.42
N VAL A 146 -3.73 -15.78 -3.18
CA VAL A 146 -2.53 -15.11 -2.63
C VAL A 146 -2.85 -13.66 -2.28
N ALA A 147 -3.61 -12.96 -3.11
CA ALA A 147 -4.07 -11.60 -2.82
C ALA A 147 -4.87 -11.52 -1.50
N MET A 148 -5.78 -12.47 -1.28
CA MET A 148 -6.54 -12.58 -0.02
C MET A 148 -5.63 -12.84 1.18
N LYS A 149 -4.62 -13.72 1.04
CA LYS A 149 -3.64 -13.97 2.10
C LYS A 149 -2.86 -12.70 2.46
N VAL A 150 -2.39 -11.95 1.47
CA VAL A 150 -1.68 -10.68 1.68
C VAL A 150 -2.56 -9.69 2.45
N MET A 151 -3.84 -9.55 2.09
CA MET A 151 -4.78 -8.67 2.81
C MET A 151 -5.01 -9.11 4.26
N LYS A 152 -5.26 -10.40 4.49
CA LYS A 152 -5.46 -10.94 5.85
C LYS A 152 -4.22 -10.71 6.72
N THR A 153 -3.01 -10.92 6.18
CA THR A 153 -1.76 -10.63 6.89
C THR A 153 -1.58 -9.14 7.19
N ALA A 154 -1.91 -8.26 6.25
CA ALA A 154 -1.84 -6.81 6.44
C ALA A 154 -2.80 -6.33 7.54
N ILE A 155 -4.04 -6.84 7.57
CA ILE A 155 -5.03 -6.50 8.62
C ILE A 155 -4.54 -6.88 10.02
N VAL A 156 -3.87 -8.04 10.15
CA VAL A 156 -3.28 -8.43 11.44
C VAL A 156 -2.18 -7.46 11.88
N ALA A 157 -1.41 -6.92 10.93
CA ALA A 157 -0.32 -5.99 11.22
C ALA A 157 -0.81 -4.55 11.50
N ASP A 158 -1.89 -4.12 10.86
CA ASP A 158 -2.47 -2.77 10.99
C ASP A 158 -4.01 -2.83 11.09
N PRO A 159 -4.56 -3.35 12.20
CA PRO A 159 -6.01 -3.57 12.35
C PRO A 159 -6.83 -2.28 12.47
N SER A 160 -6.16 -1.13 12.61
CA SER A 160 -6.76 0.21 12.62
C SER A 160 -6.99 0.78 11.22
N ASN A 161 -6.48 0.14 10.17
CA ASN A 161 -6.54 0.67 8.81
C ASN A 161 -7.78 0.19 8.08
N GLU A 162 -8.74 1.11 7.94
CA GLU A 162 -9.99 0.88 7.23
C GLU A 162 -9.80 0.42 5.78
N GLY A 163 -8.81 0.99 5.08
CA GLY A 163 -8.56 0.68 3.68
C GLY A 163 -8.22 -0.79 3.44
N LEU A 164 -7.62 -1.47 4.42
CA LEU A 164 -7.32 -2.89 4.35
C LEU A 164 -8.59 -3.76 4.37
N TYR A 165 -9.58 -3.39 5.19
CA TYR A 165 -10.86 -4.10 5.24
C TYR A 165 -11.67 -3.86 3.98
N HIS A 166 -11.74 -2.61 3.50
CA HIS A 166 -12.34 -2.27 2.20
C HIS A 166 -11.73 -3.11 1.08
N ALA A 167 -10.40 -3.14 1.00
CA ALA A 167 -9.69 -3.91 -0.02
C ALA A 167 -9.96 -5.43 0.09
N LEU A 168 -10.06 -6.00 1.30
CA LEU A 168 -10.41 -7.41 1.46
C LEU A 168 -11.84 -7.71 1.00
N ILE A 169 -12.80 -6.85 1.35
CA ILE A 169 -14.20 -6.98 0.94
C ILE A 169 -14.34 -6.86 -0.57
N ASP A 170 -13.66 -5.90 -1.22
CA ASP A 170 -13.62 -5.77 -2.68
C ASP A 170 -13.06 -7.03 -3.38
N LEU A 171 -12.11 -7.74 -2.75
CA LEU A 171 -11.60 -9.01 -3.28
C LEU A 171 -12.67 -10.11 -3.29
N HIS A 172 -13.55 -10.14 -2.29
CA HIS A 172 -14.66 -11.08 -2.21
C HIS A 172 -15.85 -10.62 -3.07
N TYR A 173 -16.15 -9.33 -3.11
CA TYR A 173 -17.25 -8.76 -3.88
C TYR A 173 -17.11 -9.02 -5.38
N ASP A 174 -15.91 -8.85 -5.93
CA ASP A 174 -15.68 -9.12 -7.34
C ASP A 174 -15.52 -10.64 -7.68
N SER A 175 -15.81 -11.55 -6.75
CA SER A 175 -15.80 -12.99 -7.05
C SER A 175 -16.98 -13.36 -7.94
N ILE A 176 -16.78 -14.34 -8.82
CA ILE A 176 -17.84 -14.87 -9.69
C ILE A 176 -17.86 -16.40 -9.51
N PRO A 177 -18.93 -16.99 -8.95
CA PRO A 177 -20.11 -16.32 -8.39
C PRO A 177 -19.78 -15.48 -7.14
N LEU A 178 -20.67 -14.54 -6.80
CA LEU A 178 -20.54 -13.68 -5.62
C LEU A 178 -20.54 -14.52 -4.34
N ASP A 179 -19.46 -14.42 -3.55
CA ASP A 179 -19.30 -15.12 -2.28
C ASP A 179 -19.79 -14.26 -1.10
N ILE A 180 -21.10 -14.27 -0.87
CA ILE A 180 -21.76 -13.48 0.18
C ILE A 180 -21.24 -13.83 1.58
N GLU A 181 -21.02 -15.11 1.86
CA GLU A 181 -20.58 -15.57 3.18
C GLU A 181 -19.15 -15.09 3.48
N SER A 182 -18.23 -15.15 2.51
CA SER A 182 -16.90 -14.56 2.71
C SER A 182 -16.93 -13.03 2.90
N ILE A 183 -17.89 -12.33 2.28
CA ILE A 183 -18.09 -10.89 2.52
C ILE A 183 -18.56 -10.67 3.97
N LYS A 184 -19.55 -11.44 4.44
CA LYS A 184 -20.02 -11.38 5.84
C LYS A 184 -18.86 -11.59 6.81
N ASP A 185 -18.07 -12.65 6.60
CA ASP A 185 -16.91 -12.98 7.43
C ASP A 185 -15.88 -11.83 7.48
N ALA A 186 -15.63 -11.17 6.34
CA ALA A 186 -14.70 -10.04 6.27
C ALA A 186 -15.19 -8.83 7.09
N PHE A 187 -16.48 -8.53 7.06
CA PHE A 187 -17.07 -7.50 7.94
C PHE A 187 -16.99 -7.90 9.41
N GLU A 188 -17.30 -9.16 9.73
CA GLU A 188 -17.25 -9.67 11.10
C GLU A 188 -15.84 -9.61 11.69
N GLN A 189 -14.82 -9.90 10.88
CA GLN A 189 -13.41 -9.77 11.29
C GLN A 189 -13.10 -8.35 11.81
N CYS A 190 -13.63 -7.31 11.16
CA CYS A 190 -13.45 -5.93 11.59
C CYS A 190 -14.27 -5.61 12.85
N ILE A 191 -15.56 -5.93 12.83
CA ILE A 191 -16.51 -5.57 13.90
C ILE A 191 -16.14 -6.27 15.22
N ASN A 192 -15.74 -7.54 15.16
CA ASN A 192 -15.38 -8.33 16.33
C ASN A 192 -13.90 -8.19 16.71
N GLY A 193 -13.08 -7.55 15.87
CA GLY A 193 -11.64 -7.36 16.11
C GLY A 193 -11.35 -6.60 17.40
N SER A 194 -10.59 -7.20 18.32
CA SER A 194 -10.27 -6.58 19.63
C SER A 194 -9.38 -5.35 19.52
N LYS A 195 -8.49 -5.31 18.52
CA LYS A 195 -7.57 -4.21 18.26
C LYS A 195 -8.15 -3.13 17.31
N THR A 196 -9.36 -3.35 16.80
CA THR A 196 -10.00 -2.43 15.87
C THR A 196 -10.64 -1.27 16.66
N PRO A 197 -10.35 -0.01 16.33
CA PRO A 197 -10.96 1.13 17.02
C PRO A 197 -12.50 1.12 16.92
N LEU A 198 -13.19 1.51 17.98
CA LEU A 198 -14.66 1.56 18.00
C LEU A 198 -15.23 2.46 16.90
N SER A 199 -14.60 3.60 16.63
CA SER A 199 -14.97 4.50 15.54
C SER A 199 -14.91 3.83 14.16
N LEU A 200 -13.93 2.95 13.95
CA LEU A 200 -13.81 2.16 12.73
C LEU A 200 -14.90 1.08 12.66
N LYS A 201 -15.16 0.37 13.76
CA LYS A 201 -16.26 -0.63 13.84
C LYS A 201 -17.61 -0.03 13.49
N VAL A 202 -17.90 1.18 13.98
CA VAL A 202 -19.15 1.89 13.67
C VAL A 202 -19.26 2.18 12.16
N ARG A 203 -18.19 2.70 11.54
CA ARG A 203 -18.20 3.00 10.09
C ARG A 203 -18.32 1.74 9.23
N ILE A 204 -17.58 0.68 9.57
CA ILE A 204 -17.64 -0.59 8.83
C ILE A 204 -18.99 -1.29 9.03
N SER A 205 -19.60 -1.22 10.22
CA SER A 205 -20.94 -1.78 10.44
C SER A 205 -22.04 -1.02 9.70
N GLN A 206 -21.91 0.30 9.54
CA GLN A 206 -22.79 1.10 8.68
C GLN A 206 -22.66 0.67 7.22
N TRP A 207 -21.42 0.60 6.72
CA TRP A 207 -21.16 0.16 5.35
C TRP A 207 -21.66 -1.27 5.08
N ARG A 208 -21.58 -2.17 6.07
CA ARG A 208 -22.18 -3.52 5.97
C ARG A 208 -23.67 -3.45 5.65
N ILE A 209 -24.42 -2.57 6.33
CA ILE A 209 -25.87 -2.45 6.08
C ILE A 209 -26.10 -1.96 4.65
N GLU A 210 -25.39 -0.91 4.24
CA GLU A 210 -25.51 -0.31 2.90
C GLU A 210 -25.22 -1.32 1.79
N LEU A 211 -24.11 -2.06 1.90
CA LEU A 211 -23.71 -3.04 0.89
C LEU A 211 -24.70 -4.21 0.79
N PHE A 212 -25.20 -4.72 1.92
CA PHE A 212 -26.12 -5.86 1.90
C PHE A 212 -27.54 -5.47 1.45
N GLU A 213 -27.94 -4.21 1.66
CA GLU A 213 -29.14 -3.65 1.01
C GLU A 213 -28.95 -3.56 -0.52
N GLU A 214 -27.78 -3.11 -0.99
CA GLU A 214 -27.46 -3.03 -2.42
C GLU A 214 -27.44 -4.40 -3.11
N ILE A 215 -26.85 -5.41 -2.46
CA ILE A 215 -26.78 -6.79 -2.99
C ILE A 215 -28.15 -7.49 -2.94
N GLY A 216 -29.11 -6.96 -2.16
CA GLY A 216 -30.44 -7.55 -1.99
C GLY A 216 -30.45 -8.77 -1.07
N SER A 217 -29.73 -8.70 0.05
CA SER A 217 -29.70 -9.77 1.06
C SER A 217 -31.05 -9.96 1.77
N ASP A 218 -31.22 -11.08 2.50
CA ASP A 218 -32.43 -11.35 3.29
C ASP A 218 -32.69 -10.19 4.28
N PRO A 219 -33.92 -9.62 4.32
CA PRO A 219 -34.31 -8.62 5.31
C PRO A 219 -34.04 -9.01 6.79
N LYS A 220 -33.96 -10.31 7.10
CA LYS A 220 -33.54 -10.81 8.42
C LYS A 220 -32.10 -10.44 8.74
N ASP A 221 -31.18 -10.63 7.80
CA ASP A 221 -29.77 -10.29 7.95
C ASP A 221 -29.62 -8.77 8.14
N ILE A 222 -30.33 -7.98 7.36
CA ILE A 222 -30.35 -6.50 7.49
C ILE A 222 -30.80 -6.06 8.89
N ARG A 223 -31.87 -6.66 9.42
CA ARG A 223 -32.34 -6.36 10.79
C ARG A 223 -31.28 -6.69 11.84
N GLN A 224 -30.62 -7.85 11.70
CA GLN A 224 -29.52 -8.23 12.59
C GLN A 224 -28.35 -7.25 12.50
N PHE A 225 -27.93 -6.88 11.29
CA PHE A 225 -26.83 -5.93 11.08
C PHE A 225 -27.15 -4.55 11.66
N THR A 226 -28.39 -4.10 11.52
CA THR A 226 -28.90 -2.85 12.12
C THR A 226 -28.88 -2.91 13.64
N SER A 227 -29.26 -4.04 14.25
CA SER A 227 -29.19 -4.21 15.71
C SER A 227 -27.75 -4.06 16.22
N ILE A 228 -26.81 -4.77 15.58
CA ILE A 228 -25.38 -4.70 15.92
C ILE A 228 -24.85 -3.27 15.77
N HIS A 229 -25.23 -2.56 14.70
CA HIS A 229 -24.81 -1.18 14.48
C HIS A 229 -25.32 -0.24 15.59
N LYS A 230 -26.59 -0.39 16.00
CA LYS A 230 -27.17 0.38 17.11
C LYS A 230 -26.43 0.14 18.43
N GLU A 231 -26.08 -1.11 18.73
CA GLU A 231 -25.28 -1.43 19.92
C GLU A 231 -23.91 -0.75 19.89
N LEU A 232 -23.24 -0.73 18.74
CA LEU A 232 -21.95 -0.03 18.58
C LEU A 232 -22.08 1.50 18.75
N LEU A 233 -23.18 2.09 18.29
CA LEU A 233 -23.46 3.52 18.50
C LEU A 233 -23.68 3.85 19.98
N MET A 234 -24.39 2.99 20.72
CA MET A 234 -24.60 3.18 22.16
C MET A 234 -23.27 3.11 22.91
N LYS A 235 -22.46 2.08 22.65
CA LYS A 235 -21.10 1.95 23.22
C LYS A 235 -20.22 3.16 22.91
N LYS A 236 -20.34 3.73 21.70
CA LYS A 236 -19.58 4.92 21.32
C LYS A 236 -20.02 6.13 22.14
N LYS A 237 -21.33 6.34 22.30
CA LYS A 237 -21.87 7.43 23.13
C LYS A 237 -21.39 7.31 24.57
N GLU A 238 -21.50 6.12 25.18
CA GLU A 238 -21.05 5.88 26.56
C GLU A 238 -19.58 6.28 26.76
N LYS A 239 -18.71 5.92 25.81
CA LYS A 239 -17.29 6.29 25.83
C LYS A 239 -17.04 7.79 25.67
N ASP A 240 -17.87 8.48 24.89
CA ASP A 240 -17.78 9.93 24.71
C ASP A 240 -18.28 10.70 25.97
N PHE A 241 -19.00 10.03 26.89
CA PHE A 241 -19.52 10.60 28.15
C PHE A 241 -18.67 10.29 29.40
N GLU A 242 -17.61 9.47 29.31
CA GLU A 242 -16.70 9.24 30.45
C GLU A 242 -15.95 10.56 30.80
N PRO A 243 -16.14 11.15 32.00
CA PRO A 243 -15.47 12.39 32.37
C PRO A 243 -13.96 12.16 32.53
N ILE A 244 -13.17 13.12 32.06
CA ILE A 244 -11.72 13.16 32.25
C ILE A 244 -11.45 13.24 33.76
N GLU A 245 -10.94 12.16 34.37
CA GLU A 245 -10.43 12.23 35.75
C GLU A 245 -9.35 13.31 35.82
N THR A 246 -9.68 14.42 36.47
CA THR A 246 -8.72 15.45 36.84
C THR A 246 -7.76 14.82 37.85
N ASN A 247 -6.53 14.52 37.40
CA ASN A 247 -5.43 14.21 38.31
C ASN A 247 -5.19 15.41 39.21
N GLU A 248 -5.77 15.38 40.42
CA GLU A 248 -5.46 16.32 41.48
C GLU A 248 -3.96 16.22 41.79
N VAL A 249 -3.25 17.30 41.51
CA VAL A 249 -1.91 17.56 42.01
C VAL A 249 -2.02 17.60 43.53
N LYS A 250 -1.52 16.56 44.20
CA LYS A 250 -1.19 16.66 45.62
C LYS A 250 0.02 17.58 45.73
N GLU A 251 -0.22 18.85 46.03
CA GLU A 251 0.78 19.73 46.62
C GLU A 251 1.06 19.19 48.04
N GLU A 252 2.26 18.63 48.23
CA GLU A 252 2.78 18.32 49.54
C GLU A 252 3.19 19.62 50.24
N VAL A 253 2.66 19.80 51.46
CA VAL A 253 3.03 20.83 52.45
C VAL A 253 4.17 20.31 53.30
#